data_AF-A0A0N7ZAX5-F1
#
_entry.id   AF-A0A0N7ZAX5-F1
#
_cell.length_a   1.000
_cell.length_b   1.000
_cell.length_c   1.000
_cell.angle_alpha   90.00
_cell.angle_beta   90.00
_cell.angle_gamma   90.00
#
_symmetry.space_group_name_H-M   'P 1'
#
loop_
_entity.id
_entity.type
_entity.pdbx_description
1 polymer ?
#
loop_
_entity_poly.entity_id
_entity_poly.type
_entity_poly.pdbx_seq_one_letter_code
_entity_poly.pdbx_strand_id
1 'polypeptide(L)'
;MARPAVLRALPLLLFLLFLVSFSSSKKFEEEDKPAWAKKDIRDYSDADLERLLEQWDEDEEPLPEDELPEHLRPQPQVHFDPSNIGNPEDLLKMSKKGRTLMMFVQVKDELSPSEAEEVTKLWQSSLYNSHIQAERYMVDERRAIFMFKDGSQAWEAKDFLLEQKDLRECSVENKVYHGYYTPEGKKEKEEAYARKLEAQKVNKKKRKTEL
;
A
#
# COMPACT_ATOMS: atom_id res chain seq x y z
N MET A 1 -28.56 -79.04 -7.67
CA MET A 1 -29.81 -78.26 -7.52
C MET A 1 -29.43 -76.83 -7.20
N ALA A 2 -29.63 -75.91 -8.13
CA ALA A 2 -29.27 -74.50 -7.97
C ALA A 2 -30.17 -73.84 -6.92
N ARG A 3 -29.58 -73.27 -5.86
CA ARG A 3 -30.34 -72.45 -4.90
C ARG A 3 -30.91 -71.24 -5.65
N PRO A 4 -32.22 -70.95 -5.54
CA PRO A 4 -32.85 -69.90 -6.34
C PRO A 4 -32.15 -68.57 -6.07
N ALA A 5 -31.80 -67.83 -7.13
CA ALA A 5 -31.09 -66.55 -7.05
C ALA A 5 -31.73 -65.55 -6.07
N VAL A 6 -33.05 -65.68 -5.88
CA VAL A 6 -33.88 -64.94 -4.92
C VAL A 6 -33.36 -65.03 -3.48
N LEU A 7 -32.83 -66.19 -3.05
CA LEU A 7 -32.36 -66.39 -1.67
C LEU A 7 -30.99 -65.73 -1.41
N ARG A 8 -30.19 -65.51 -2.47
CA ARG A 8 -28.89 -64.81 -2.39
C ARG A 8 -29.04 -63.29 -2.53
N ALA A 9 -30.09 -62.84 -3.22
CA ALA A 9 -30.41 -61.42 -3.38
C ALA A 9 -31.09 -60.82 -2.14
N LEU A 10 -31.73 -61.64 -1.29
CA LEU A 10 -32.46 -61.21 -0.09
C LEU A 10 -31.61 -60.41 0.93
N PRO A 11 -30.38 -60.82 1.32
CA PRO A 11 -29.55 -60.03 2.22
C PRO A 11 -29.03 -58.74 1.56
N LEU A 12 -28.81 -58.75 0.24
CA LEU A 12 -28.40 -57.58 -0.54
C LEU A 12 -29.53 -56.54 -0.62
N LEU A 13 -30.77 -57.00 -0.79
CA LEU A 13 -31.96 -56.15 -0.83
C LEU A 13 -32.32 -55.60 0.57
N LEU A 14 -32.13 -56.39 1.63
CA LEU A 14 -32.23 -55.91 3.02
C LEU A 14 -31.14 -54.89 3.34
N PHE A 15 -29.91 -55.09 2.87
CA PHE A 15 -28.82 -54.13 3.04
C PHE A 15 -29.07 -52.82 2.27
N LEU A 16 -29.66 -52.91 1.07
CA LEU A 16 -30.10 -51.74 0.29
C LEU A 16 -31.24 -50.97 0.99
N LEU A 17 -32.22 -51.68 1.56
CA LEU A 17 -33.27 -51.05 2.38
C LEU A 17 -32.72 -50.41 3.66
N PHE A 18 -31.70 -51.01 4.27
CA PHE A 18 -31.01 -50.44 5.43
C PHE A 18 -30.21 -49.18 5.05
N LEU A 19 -29.54 -49.18 3.88
CA LEU A 19 -28.86 -48.01 3.33
C LEU A 19 -29.82 -46.88 2.93
N VAL A 20 -31.03 -47.20 2.45
CA VAL A 20 -32.08 -46.19 2.18
C VAL A 20 -32.62 -45.60 3.49
N SER A 21 -32.72 -46.41 4.55
CA SER A 21 -33.14 -45.93 5.89
C SER A 21 -32.04 -45.10 6.59
N PHE A 22 -30.76 -45.36 6.30
CA PHE A 22 -29.63 -44.57 6.79
C PHE A 22 -29.35 -43.34 5.91
N SER A 23 -29.79 -43.36 4.64
CA SER A 23 -29.84 -42.22 3.72
C SER A 23 -31.04 -41.30 3.97
N SER A 24 -31.63 -41.33 5.17
CA SER A 24 -32.28 -40.13 5.71
C SER A 24 -31.19 -39.07 5.88
N SER A 25 -30.89 -38.36 4.79
CA SER A 25 -30.33 -37.02 4.85
C SER A 25 -31.04 -36.32 5.99
N LYS A 26 -30.31 -35.89 7.02
CA LYS A 26 -30.84 -35.09 8.12
C LYS A 26 -31.75 -34.03 7.49
N LYS A 27 -33.06 -34.25 7.49
CA LYS A 27 -34.01 -33.19 7.27
C LYS A 27 -33.78 -32.30 8.48
N PHE A 28 -33.31 -31.09 8.20
CA PHE A 28 -33.15 -30.06 9.20
C PHE A 28 -34.44 -30.02 10.03
N GLU A 29 -34.33 -30.20 11.35
CA GLU A 29 -35.48 -30.08 12.25
C GLU A 29 -36.14 -28.72 12.00
N GLU A 30 -37.47 -28.72 11.91
CA GLU A 30 -38.29 -27.65 11.31
C GLU A 30 -38.16 -26.24 11.93
N GLU A 31 -37.34 -26.05 12.97
CA GLU A 31 -37.21 -24.73 13.63
C GLU A 31 -36.05 -23.85 13.14
N ASP A 32 -34.97 -24.41 12.59
CA ASP A 32 -33.78 -23.60 12.25
C ASP A 32 -33.31 -23.71 10.80
N LYS A 33 -34.24 -23.56 9.86
CA LYS A 33 -33.82 -23.08 8.52
C LYS A 33 -32.94 -21.83 8.71
N PRO A 34 -31.79 -21.71 8.01
CA PRO A 34 -30.98 -20.50 8.10
C PRO A 34 -31.86 -19.29 7.75
N ALA A 35 -31.60 -18.13 8.36
CA ALA A 35 -32.50 -16.97 8.27
C ALA A 35 -32.84 -16.57 6.82
N TRP A 36 -31.90 -16.81 5.90
CA TRP A 36 -32.06 -16.60 4.46
C TRP A 36 -32.97 -17.64 3.76
N ALA A 37 -33.26 -18.79 4.35
CA ALA A 37 -34.18 -19.78 3.76
C ALA A 37 -35.60 -19.68 4.34
N LYS A 38 -35.83 -18.74 5.27
CA LYS A 38 -37.12 -18.53 5.95
C LYS A 38 -38.02 -17.53 5.20
N LYS A 39 -37.48 -16.73 4.27
CA LYS A 39 -38.22 -15.70 3.52
C LYS A 39 -38.59 -16.17 2.10
N ASP A 40 -39.78 -15.78 1.62
CA ASP A 40 -40.23 -16.06 0.25
C ASP A 40 -39.43 -15.22 -0.76
N ILE A 41 -39.07 -15.82 -1.90
CA ILE A 41 -38.17 -15.28 -2.94
C ILE A 41 -38.70 -13.96 -3.51
N ARG A 42 -40.02 -13.74 -3.47
CA ARG A 42 -40.68 -12.53 -3.99
C ARG A 42 -40.63 -11.34 -3.01
N ASP A 43 -40.32 -11.59 -1.75
CA ASP A 43 -40.31 -10.57 -0.70
C ASP A 43 -38.89 -10.11 -0.34
N TYR A 44 -37.87 -10.54 -1.10
CA TYR A 44 -36.50 -10.08 -0.90
C TYR A 44 -36.37 -8.59 -1.21
N SER A 45 -35.92 -7.84 -0.21
CA SER A 45 -35.52 -6.45 -0.39
C SER A 45 -34.05 -6.40 -0.81
N ASP A 46 -33.62 -5.27 -1.37
CA ASP A 46 -32.25 -5.02 -1.79
C ASP A 46 -31.24 -5.30 -0.64
N ALA A 47 -31.60 -4.95 0.59
CA ALA A 47 -30.80 -5.21 1.78
C ALA A 47 -30.70 -6.70 2.16
N ASP A 48 -31.71 -7.51 1.82
CA ASP A 48 -31.65 -8.96 2.05
C ASP A 48 -30.82 -9.67 0.97
N LEU A 49 -30.81 -9.11 -0.25
CA LEU A 49 -29.93 -9.56 -1.33
C LEU A 49 -28.47 -9.23 -1.03
N GLU A 50 -28.18 -8.04 -0.48
CA GLU A 50 -26.83 -7.65 -0.05
C GLU A 50 -26.29 -8.57 1.05
N ARG A 51 -27.11 -8.92 2.05
CA ARG A 51 -26.73 -9.90 3.08
C ARG A 51 -26.49 -11.30 2.54
N LEU A 52 -27.29 -11.71 1.55
CA LEU A 52 -27.11 -12.99 0.87
C LEU A 52 -25.83 -13.00 0.02
N LEU A 53 -25.50 -11.88 -0.62
CA LEU A 53 -24.26 -11.67 -1.35
C LEU A 53 -23.06 -11.69 -0.39
N GLU A 54 -23.11 -10.97 0.73
CA GLU A 54 -22.07 -11.02 1.76
C GLU A 54 -21.84 -12.47 2.25
N GLN A 55 -22.90 -13.24 2.47
CA GLN A 55 -22.79 -14.63 2.90
C GLN A 55 -22.25 -15.58 1.81
N TRP A 56 -22.45 -15.26 0.53
CA TRP A 56 -21.83 -15.99 -0.58
C TRP A 56 -20.35 -15.61 -0.74
N ASP A 57 -20.04 -14.32 -0.61
CA ASP A 57 -18.68 -13.78 -0.69
C ASP A 57 -17.82 -14.24 0.52
N GLU A 58 -18.44 -14.51 1.68
CA GLU A 58 -17.77 -15.04 2.88
C GLU A 58 -17.20 -16.46 2.71
N ASP A 59 -17.83 -17.29 1.87
CA ASP A 59 -17.41 -18.68 1.61
C ASP A 59 -16.44 -18.80 0.40
N GLU A 60 -16.18 -17.72 -0.33
CA GLU A 60 -15.15 -17.68 -1.38
C GLU A 60 -13.74 -17.52 -0.75
N GLU A 61 -12.72 -18.12 -1.37
CA GLU A 61 -11.34 -17.98 -0.88
C GLU A 61 -10.98 -16.49 -0.79
N PRO A 62 -10.40 -16.03 0.34
CA PRO A 62 -10.01 -14.63 0.46
C PRO A 62 -9.10 -14.28 -0.71
N LEU A 63 -9.43 -13.16 -1.37
CA LEU A 63 -8.68 -12.68 -2.53
C LEU A 63 -7.17 -12.74 -2.24
N PRO A 64 -6.33 -13.10 -3.22
CA PRO A 64 -4.88 -13.04 -3.08
C PRO A 64 -4.44 -11.64 -2.61
N GLU A 65 -3.38 -11.54 -1.79
CA GLU A 65 -2.89 -10.27 -1.22
C GLU A 65 -2.63 -9.17 -2.27
N ASP A 66 -2.34 -9.56 -3.52
CA ASP A 66 -2.13 -8.68 -4.66
C ASP A 66 -3.42 -8.12 -5.26
N GLU A 67 -4.55 -8.83 -5.13
CA GLU A 67 -5.87 -8.43 -5.65
C GLU A 67 -6.70 -7.70 -4.59
N LEU A 68 -6.28 -7.73 -3.32
CA LEU A 68 -6.89 -6.93 -2.27
C LEU A 68 -6.83 -5.43 -2.62
N PRO A 69 -7.93 -4.69 -2.38
CA PRO A 69 -7.91 -3.24 -2.39
C PRO A 69 -6.77 -2.68 -1.52
N GLU A 70 -6.17 -1.56 -1.94
CA GLU A 70 -5.00 -0.96 -1.31
C GLU A 70 -5.16 -0.69 0.21
N HIS A 71 -6.39 -0.53 0.69
CA HIS A 71 -6.72 -0.30 2.10
C HIS A 71 -6.81 -1.57 2.96
N LEU A 72 -7.01 -2.75 2.36
CA LEU A 72 -7.07 -4.05 3.05
C LEU A 72 -5.74 -4.80 2.97
N ARG A 73 -4.86 -4.43 2.04
CA ARG A 73 -3.54 -5.04 1.91
C ARG A 73 -2.72 -4.77 3.19
N PRO A 74 -2.10 -5.80 3.78
CA PRO A 74 -1.23 -5.59 4.94
C PRO A 74 -0.08 -4.65 4.55
N GLN A 75 0.17 -3.64 5.38
CA GLN A 75 1.28 -2.72 5.12
C GLN A 75 2.60 -3.50 5.10
N PRO A 76 3.50 -3.23 4.15
CA PRO A 76 4.77 -3.92 4.07
C PRO A 76 5.54 -3.77 5.38
N GLN A 77 5.90 -4.91 5.99
CA GLN A 77 6.67 -4.92 7.23
C GLN A 77 8.12 -4.54 6.92
N VAL A 78 8.57 -3.41 7.48
CA VAL A 78 9.96 -2.97 7.33
C VAL A 78 10.82 -3.75 8.33
N HIS A 79 11.68 -4.64 7.83
CA HIS A 79 12.71 -5.28 8.66
C HIS A 79 13.85 -4.28 8.89
N PHE A 80 14.10 -3.95 10.16
CA PHE A 80 15.16 -3.02 10.55
C PHE A 80 16.46 -3.77 10.82
N ASP A 81 17.52 -3.43 10.10
CA ASP A 81 18.88 -3.81 10.48
C ASP A 81 19.42 -2.81 11.51
N PRO A 82 19.59 -3.19 12.80
CA PRO A 82 20.02 -2.27 13.86
C PRO A 82 21.44 -1.71 13.66
N SER A 83 22.19 -2.26 12.72
CA SER A 83 23.57 -1.85 12.39
C SER A 83 23.64 -0.59 11.51
N ASN A 84 22.55 -0.19 10.84
CA ASN A 84 22.52 0.92 9.87
C ASN A 84 21.95 2.24 10.44
N ILE A 85 21.87 2.36 11.77
CA ILE A 85 21.25 3.48 12.52
C ILE A 85 22.07 4.80 12.43
N GLY A 86 23.24 4.81 11.77
CA GLY A 86 24.15 5.96 11.77
C GLY A 86 23.58 7.26 11.17
N ASN A 87 22.64 7.17 10.22
CA ASN A 87 22.03 8.33 9.56
C ASN A 87 20.51 8.34 9.80
N PRO A 88 19.97 9.33 10.54
CA PRO A 88 18.53 9.39 10.83
C PRO A 88 17.67 9.61 9.58
N GLU A 89 18.22 10.15 8.48
CA GLU A 89 17.49 10.34 7.21
C GLU A 89 17.33 9.03 6.45
N ASP A 90 18.35 8.17 6.42
CA ASP A 90 18.28 6.86 5.78
C ASP A 90 17.28 5.95 6.50
N LEU A 91 17.18 6.08 7.83
CA LEU A 91 16.17 5.39 8.63
C LEU A 91 14.75 5.84 8.27
N LEU A 92 14.54 7.15 8.09
CA LEU A 92 13.23 7.68 7.67
C LEU A 92 12.88 7.21 6.25
N LYS A 93 13.85 7.18 5.32
CA LYS A 93 13.65 6.64 3.97
C LYS A 93 13.22 5.17 3.99
N MET A 94 13.86 4.34 4.83
CA MET A 94 13.51 2.93 4.96
C MET A 94 12.16 2.71 5.65
N SER A 95 11.85 3.49 6.69
CA SER A 95 10.58 3.38 7.41
C SER A 95 9.35 3.77 6.58
N LYS A 96 9.53 4.60 5.54
CA LYS A 96 8.45 5.11 4.70
C LYS A 96 8.39 4.45 3.32
N LYS A 97 9.22 3.42 3.11
CA LYS A 97 9.16 2.60 1.91
C LYS A 97 7.84 1.83 1.86
N GLY A 98 7.07 2.01 0.79
CA GLY A 98 5.74 1.41 0.61
C GLY A 98 4.63 2.07 1.44
N ARG A 99 4.88 3.26 2.01
CA ARG A 99 3.85 4.09 2.64
C ARG A 99 3.71 5.38 1.87
N THR A 100 2.49 5.91 1.82
CA THR A 100 2.24 7.22 1.22
C THR A 100 2.95 8.30 2.02
N LEU A 101 3.57 9.26 1.32
CA LEU A 101 4.24 10.40 1.94
C LEU A 101 3.82 11.68 1.23
N MET A 102 3.45 12.69 2.03
CA MET A 102 3.11 14.02 1.54
C MET A 102 4.31 14.95 1.73
N MET A 103 4.68 15.66 0.67
CA MET A 103 5.71 16.69 0.68
C MET A 103 5.09 18.04 0.33
N PHE A 104 5.35 19.05 1.15
CA PHE A 104 4.94 20.41 0.86
C PHE A 104 6.06 21.13 0.13
N VAL A 105 5.71 21.78 -0.97
CA VAL A 105 6.67 22.49 -1.83
C VAL A 105 6.19 23.93 -1.97
N GLN A 106 7.07 24.86 -1.65
CA GLN A 106 6.81 26.29 -1.81
C GLN A 106 7.71 26.86 -2.91
N VAL A 107 7.09 27.56 -3.85
CA VAL A 107 7.75 28.27 -4.94
C VAL A 107 8.23 29.64 -4.43
N LYS A 108 9.26 30.21 -5.06
CA LYS A 108 9.74 31.57 -4.74
C LYS A 108 8.65 32.63 -4.90
N ASP A 109 8.71 33.64 -4.03
CA ASP A 109 7.73 34.74 -3.99
C ASP A 109 7.78 35.65 -5.23
N GLU A 110 8.89 35.60 -5.99
CA GLU A 110 9.09 36.37 -7.22
C GLU A 110 8.18 35.91 -8.37
N LEU A 111 7.68 34.66 -8.32
CA LEU A 111 6.82 34.11 -9.37
C LEU A 111 5.36 34.49 -9.16
N SER A 112 4.66 34.72 -10.27
CA SER A 112 3.21 34.88 -10.29
C SER A 112 2.50 33.55 -9.99
N PRO A 113 1.22 33.58 -9.54
CA PRO A 113 0.45 32.36 -9.29
C PRO A 113 0.36 31.43 -10.51
N SER A 114 0.17 31.99 -11.71
CA SER A 114 0.13 31.22 -12.96
C SER A 114 1.47 30.55 -13.27
N GLU A 115 2.59 31.27 -13.09
CA GLU A 115 3.91 30.70 -13.31
C GLU A 115 4.24 29.62 -12.26
N ALA A 116 3.80 29.80 -11.01
CA ALA A 116 3.96 28.79 -9.97
C ALA A 116 3.23 27.49 -10.33
N GLU A 117 2.05 27.58 -10.95
CA GLU A 117 1.35 26.41 -11.46
C GLU A 117 2.09 25.72 -12.61
N GLU A 118 2.60 26.49 -13.56
CA GLU A 118 3.38 25.97 -14.69
C GLU A 118 4.66 25.28 -14.23
N VAL A 119 5.39 25.89 -13.30
CA VAL A 119 6.63 25.35 -12.72
C VAL A 119 6.36 24.05 -11.96
N THR A 120 5.33 24.04 -11.11
CA THR A 120 4.98 22.82 -10.35
C THR A 120 4.46 21.71 -11.24
N LYS A 121 3.77 22.04 -12.34
CA LYS A 121 3.41 21.08 -13.41
C LYS A 121 4.65 20.54 -14.13
N LEU A 122 5.62 21.39 -14.46
CA LEU A 122 6.88 20.97 -15.07
C LEU A 122 7.64 19.98 -14.18
N TRP A 123 7.70 20.26 -12.87
CA TRP A 123 8.30 19.34 -11.90
C TRP A 123 7.58 18.00 -11.84
N GLN A 124 6.24 18.01 -11.84
CA GLN A 124 5.46 16.77 -11.90
C GLN A 124 5.82 15.94 -13.13
N SER A 125 5.86 16.56 -14.31
CA SER A 125 6.27 15.87 -15.54
C SER A 125 7.72 15.38 -15.49
N SER A 126 8.63 16.16 -14.92
CA SER A 126 10.03 15.76 -14.76
C SER A 126 10.19 14.57 -13.82
N LEU A 127 9.47 14.55 -12.70
CA LEU A 127 9.47 13.43 -11.76
C LEU A 127 8.85 12.17 -12.40
N TYR A 128 7.81 12.34 -13.20
CA TYR A 128 7.19 11.23 -13.93
C TYR A 128 8.15 10.60 -14.95
N ASN A 129 8.96 11.44 -15.62
CA ASN A 129 10.00 10.97 -16.54
C ASN A 129 11.10 10.17 -15.85
N SER A 130 11.39 10.45 -14.57
CA SER A 130 12.33 9.68 -13.75
C SER A 130 11.68 8.46 -13.06
N HIS A 131 10.48 8.05 -13.50
CA HIS A 131 9.68 6.98 -12.88
C HIS A 131 9.30 7.22 -11.42
N ILE A 132 9.28 8.48 -10.98
CA ILE A 132 8.78 8.87 -9.67
C ILE A 132 7.31 9.28 -9.84
N GLN A 133 6.42 8.49 -9.24
CA GLN A 133 4.98 8.75 -9.32
C GLN A 133 4.57 9.71 -8.21
N ALA A 134 4.32 10.96 -8.60
CA ALA A 134 3.88 12.02 -7.70
C ALA A 134 2.58 12.66 -8.19
N GLU A 135 1.57 12.67 -7.34
CA GLU A 135 0.32 13.39 -7.57
C GLU A 135 0.47 14.81 -7.01
N ARG A 136 0.13 15.82 -7.81
CA ARG A 136 0.28 17.24 -7.46
C ARG A 136 -1.07 17.84 -7.11
N TYR A 137 -1.14 18.54 -5.99
CA TYR A 137 -2.28 19.36 -5.58
C TYR A 137 -1.82 20.77 -5.24
N MET A 138 -2.43 21.79 -5.83
CA MET A 138 -2.24 23.18 -5.39
C MET A 138 -3.11 23.44 -4.17
N VAL A 139 -2.50 23.88 -3.07
CA VAL A 139 -3.21 24.22 -1.82
C VAL A 139 -3.34 25.72 -1.67
N ASP A 140 -2.33 26.45 -2.13
CA ASP A 140 -2.26 27.91 -2.10
C ASP A 140 -1.63 28.39 -3.41
N GLU A 141 -1.69 29.70 -3.70
CA GLU A 141 -1.19 30.30 -4.95
C GLU A 141 0.28 29.94 -5.27
N ARG A 142 1.10 29.70 -4.24
CA ARG A 142 2.53 29.38 -4.36
C ARG A 142 2.94 28.11 -3.62
N ARG A 143 1.98 27.31 -3.13
CA ARG A 143 2.23 26.10 -2.36
C ARG A 143 1.53 24.90 -2.96
N ALA A 144 2.32 23.90 -3.30
CA ALA A 144 1.86 22.62 -3.80
C ALA A 144 2.14 21.50 -2.80
N ILE A 145 1.25 20.51 -2.76
CA ILE A 145 1.50 19.21 -2.14
C ILE A 145 1.85 18.24 -3.26
N PHE A 146 2.95 17.53 -3.09
CA PHE A 146 3.25 16.32 -3.85
C PHE A 146 2.97 15.11 -2.97
N MET A 147 2.05 14.26 -3.43
CA MET A 147 1.71 13.00 -2.78
C MET A 147 2.42 11.87 -3.51
N PHE A 148 3.24 11.13 -2.77
CA PHE A 148 3.94 9.95 -3.28
C PHE A 148 3.26 8.70 -2.76
N LYS A 149 3.09 7.70 -3.62
CA LYS A 149 2.63 6.37 -3.22
C LYS A 149 3.70 5.63 -2.41
N ASP A 150 4.96 5.82 -2.80
CA ASP A 150 6.12 5.30 -2.08
C ASP A 150 6.95 6.45 -1.47
N GLY A 151 6.95 6.54 -0.14
CA GLY A 151 7.70 7.55 0.61
C GLY A 151 9.21 7.43 0.46
N SER A 152 9.74 6.30 -0.04
CA SER A 152 11.16 6.20 -0.35
C SER A 152 11.56 7.10 -1.54
N GLN A 153 10.66 7.24 -2.53
CA GLN A 153 10.85 8.10 -3.70
C GLN A 153 10.77 9.59 -3.37
N ALA A 154 10.08 9.96 -2.28
CA ALA A 154 9.97 11.34 -1.86
C ALA A 154 11.34 11.98 -1.55
N TRP A 155 12.32 11.19 -1.10
CA TRP A 155 13.68 11.67 -0.87
C TRP A 155 14.44 11.94 -2.17
N GLU A 156 14.22 11.14 -3.21
CA GLU A 156 14.82 11.37 -4.54
C GLU A 156 14.18 12.58 -5.22
N ALA A 157 12.86 12.72 -5.08
CA ALA A 157 12.14 13.91 -5.53
C ALA A 157 12.60 15.17 -4.80
N LYS A 158 12.84 15.09 -3.48
CA LYS A 158 13.40 16.19 -2.69
C LYS A 158 14.74 16.64 -3.26
N ASP A 159 15.66 15.72 -3.50
CA ASP A 159 16.99 16.04 -4.01
C ASP A 159 16.91 16.72 -5.39
N PHE A 160 16.04 16.24 -6.28
CA PHE A 160 15.77 16.88 -7.56
C PHE A 160 15.18 18.29 -7.42
N LEU A 161 14.23 18.49 -6.50
CA LEU A 161 13.58 19.78 -6.29
C LEU A 161 14.54 20.82 -5.70
N LEU A 162 15.43 20.43 -4.79
CA LEU A 162 16.43 21.32 -4.18
C LEU A 162 17.38 21.93 -5.23
N GLU A 163 17.61 21.22 -6.34
CA GLU A 163 18.39 21.68 -7.49
C GLU A 163 17.63 22.61 -8.44
N GLN A 164 16.34 22.85 -8.22
CA GLN A 164 15.55 23.76 -9.05
C GLN A 164 15.74 25.21 -8.62
N LYS A 165 15.86 26.11 -9.62
CA LYS A 165 16.05 27.54 -9.40
C LYS A 165 14.83 28.24 -8.79
N ASP A 166 13.63 27.73 -9.04
CA ASP A 166 12.36 28.37 -8.68
C ASP A 166 11.81 27.87 -7.33
N LEU A 167 12.49 26.90 -6.70
CA LEU A 167 12.14 26.39 -5.37
C LEU A 167 12.57 27.37 -4.28
N ARG A 168 11.69 27.64 -3.32
CA ARG A 168 12.00 28.32 -2.06
C ARG A 168 12.40 27.30 -1.00
N GLU A 169 11.46 26.44 -0.64
CA GLU A 169 11.62 25.42 0.40
C GLU A 169 10.75 24.20 0.09
N CYS A 170 11.20 23.04 0.55
CA CYS A 170 10.42 21.82 0.57
C CYS A 170 10.41 21.23 1.98
N SER A 171 9.23 20.85 2.45
CA SER A 171 9.04 20.21 3.74
C SER A 171 8.63 18.76 3.54
N VAL A 172 9.46 17.87 4.08
CA VAL A 172 9.21 16.44 4.13
C VAL A 172 8.94 16.10 5.60
N GLU A 173 7.71 15.70 5.90
CA GLU A 173 7.22 15.47 7.26
C GLU A 173 7.38 16.71 8.17
N ASN A 174 8.34 16.67 9.09
CA ASN A 174 8.62 17.73 10.07
C ASN A 174 9.94 18.46 9.81
N LYS A 175 10.60 18.18 8.68
CA LYS A 175 11.87 18.82 8.32
C LYS A 175 11.69 19.68 7.08
N VAL A 176 12.13 20.93 7.20
CA VAL A 176 12.16 21.90 6.09
C VAL A 176 13.57 21.91 5.50
N TYR A 177 13.65 21.88 4.18
CA TYR A 177 14.88 21.98 3.40
C TYR A 177 14.76 23.15 2.44
N HIS A 178 15.81 23.95 2.33
CA HIS A 178 15.78 25.16 1.50
C HIS A 178 16.42 24.89 0.14
N GLY A 179 15.81 25.42 -0.93
CA GLY A 179 16.34 25.26 -2.28
C GLY A 179 17.76 25.83 -2.41
N TYR A 180 18.65 25.18 -3.16
CA TYR A 180 20.06 25.57 -3.23
C TYR A 180 20.31 26.96 -3.84
N TYR A 181 19.29 27.57 -4.44
CA TYR A 181 19.34 28.92 -4.99
C TYR A 181 18.90 30.00 -4.00
N THR A 182 18.55 29.64 -2.76
CA THR A 182 18.28 30.57 -1.65
C THR A 182 19.56 30.75 -0.80
N PRO A 183 19.71 31.87 -0.07
CA PRO A 183 20.89 32.08 0.78
C PRO A 183 21.04 31.01 1.88
N GLU A 184 19.93 30.47 2.37
CA GLU A 184 19.89 29.41 3.39
C GLU A 184 20.27 28.06 2.80
N GLY A 185 19.70 27.69 1.64
CA GLY A 185 20.00 26.42 0.98
C GLY A 185 21.44 26.32 0.46
N LYS A 186 22.09 27.45 0.13
CA LYS A 186 23.52 27.45 -0.20
C LYS A 186 24.39 26.98 0.96
N LYS A 187 24.10 27.45 2.18
CA LYS A 187 24.81 27.04 3.39
C LYS A 187 24.57 25.56 3.69
N GLU A 188 23.31 25.11 3.59
CA GLU A 188 22.95 23.70 3.76
C GLU A 188 23.69 22.79 2.77
N LYS A 189 23.85 23.22 1.51
CA LYS A 189 24.61 22.49 0.50
C LYS A 189 26.09 22.37 0.83
N GLU A 190 26.71 23.47 1.30
CA GLU A 190 28.12 23.49 1.70
C GLU A 190 28.36 22.58 2.92
N GLU A 191 27.48 22.64 3.92
CA GLU A 191 27.53 21.78 5.10
C GLU A 191 27.33 20.30 4.73
N ALA A 192 26.37 19.99 3.86
CA ALA A 192 26.14 18.63 3.37
C ALA A 192 27.35 18.10 2.59
N TYR A 193 27.99 18.94 1.78
CA TYR A 193 29.22 18.58 1.06
C TYR A 193 30.38 18.32 2.02
N ALA A 194 30.56 19.16 3.05
CA ALA A 194 31.57 18.96 4.09
C ALA A 194 31.37 17.64 4.84
N ARG A 195 30.13 17.32 5.26
CA ARG A 195 29.79 16.04 5.92
C ARG A 195 30.08 14.83 5.03
N LYS A 196 29.76 14.90 3.74
CA LYS A 196 30.08 13.83 2.77
C LYS A 196 31.59 13.60 2.65
N LEU A 197 32.38 14.68 2.65
CA LEU A 197 33.85 14.63 2.59
C LEU A 197 34.45 13.99 3.87
N GLU A 198 33.91 14.33 5.03
CA GLU A 198 34.30 13.72 6.31
C GLU A 198 33.95 12.23 6.36
N ALA A 199 32.74 11.85 5.95
CA ALA A 199 32.31 10.45 5.88
C ALA A 199 33.21 9.62 4.94
N GLN A 200 33.59 10.16 3.78
CA GLN A 200 34.55 9.50 2.88
C GLN A 200 35.94 9.32 3.52
N LYS A 201 36.42 10.32 4.26
CA LYS A 201 37.70 10.22 4.99
C LYS A 201 37.65 9.14 6.06
N VAL A 202 36.56 9.08 6.83
CA VAL A 202 36.35 8.05 7.87
C VAL A 202 36.29 6.65 7.26
N ASN A 203 35.54 6.47 6.18
CA ASN A 203 35.41 5.17 5.52
C ASN A 203 36.74 4.70 4.91
N LYS A 204 37.51 5.61 4.28
CA LYS A 204 38.87 5.33 3.78
C LYS A 204 39.85 4.94 4.89
N LYS A 205 39.69 5.49 6.11
CA LYS A 205 40.50 5.13 7.27
C LYS A 205 40.15 3.73 7.81
N LYS A 206 38.85 3.40 7.90
CA LYS A 206 38.38 2.06 8.31
C LYS A 206 38.89 0.97 7.36
N ARG A 207 38.75 1.15 6.05
CA ARG A 207 39.26 0.21 5.03
C ARG A 207 40.77 -0.02 5.06
N LYS A 208 41.57 0.91 5.60
CA LYS A 208 43.03 0.75 5.78
C LYS A 208 43.41 0.04 7.08
N THR A 209 42.48 -0.11 8.02
CA THR A 209 42.71 -0.73 9.32
C THR A 209 42.25 -2.19 9.34
N GLU A 210 41.38 -2.57 8.38
CA GLU A 210 40.89 -3.94 8.15
C GLU A 210 41.76 -4.75 7.15
N LEU A 211 42.83 -4.16 6.62
CA LEU A 211 43.89 -4.79 5.82
C LEU A 211 45.17 -4.90 6.65
#